data_AF-C1B8J2-F1
#
_entry.id   AF-C1B8J2-F1
#
_cell.length_a   1.000
_cell.length_b   1.000
_cell.length_c   1.000
_cell.angle_alpha   90.00
_cell.angle_beta   90.00
_cell.angle_gamma   90.00
#
_symmetry.space_group_name_H-M   'P 1'
#
loop_
_entity.id
_entity.type
_entity.pdbx_description
1 polymer ?
#
loop_
_entity_poly.entity_id
_entity_poly.type
_entity_poly.pdbx_seq_one_letter_code
_entity_poly.pdbx_strand_id
1 'polypeptide(L)' 'MPIIEVTLAEGRSPDELRRLISELTHAAHRAVGTPVANVRVIVRETPSTHFAAGDVTLAEREEAATIRVSGTAAEVGT' A
#
# COMPACT_ATOMS: atom_id res chain seq x y z
N MET A 1 24.61 4.09 -1.17
CA MET A 1 23.76 3.57 -2.27
C MET A 1 22.54 2.88 -1.66
N PRO A 2 21.47 3.64 -1.31
CA PRO A 2 20.26 3.10 -0.69
C PRO A 2 19.43 2.29 -1.68
N ILE A 3 18.85 1.20 -1.18
CA ILE A 3 17.81 0.41 -1.84
C ILE A 3 16.58 0.49 -0.94
N ILE A 4 15.44 0.86 -1.52
CA ILE A 4 14.15 0.94 -0.85
C ILE A 4 13.22 -0.04 -1.53
N GLU A 5 12.71 -0.99 -0.78
CA GLU A 5 11.73 -1.96 -1.25
C GLU A 5 10.38 -1.66 -0.59
N VAL A 6 9.37 -1.48 -1.43
CA VAL A 6 7.98 -1.29 -0.98
C VAL A 6 7.16 -2.45 -1.48
N THR A 7 6.55 -3.18 -0.55
CA THR A 7 5.52 -4.16 -0.84
C THR A 7 4.18 -3.58 -0.38
N LEU A 8 3.21 -3.52 -1.27
CA LEU A 8 1.88 -2.97 -1.00
C LEU A 8 0.81 -3.82 -1.69
N ALA A 9 -0.43 -3.65 -1.26
CA ALA A 9 -1.57 -4.22 -1.97
C ALA A 9 -1.71 -3.61 -3.37
N GLU A 10 -2.18 -4.41 -4.33
CA GLU A 10 -2.64 -3.92 -5.65
C GLU A 10 -3.77 -2.89 -5.52
N GLY A 11 -3.96 -2.09 -6.58
CA GLY A 11 -5.09 -1.16 -6.70
C GLY A 11 -4.72 0.32 -6.70
N ARG A 12 -3.42 0.65 -6.68
CA ARG A 12 -2.95 2.02 -6.90
C ARG A 12 -2.88 2.33 -8.38
N SER A 13 -3.17 3.59 -8.74
CA SER A 13 -3.03 4.01 -10.13
C SER A 13 -1.54 4.12 -10.53
N PRO A 14 -1.21 4.02 -11.83
CA PRO A 14 0.15 4.23 -12.30
C PRO A 14 0.77 5.56 -11.85
N ASP A 15 -0.03 6.62 -11.78
CA ASP A 15 0.41 7.95 -11.33
C ASP A 15 0.72 7.98 -9.83
N GLU A 16 -0.07 7.28 -9.01
CA GLU A 16 0.20 7.14 -7.59
C GLU A 16 1.51 6.37 -7.34
N LEU A 17 1.72 5.26 -8.04
CA LEU A 17 2.97 4.49 -7.94
C LEU A 17 4.17 5.31 -8.41
N ARG A 18 4.04 6.06 -9.51
CA ARG A 18 5.10 6.94 -10.01
C ARG A 18 5.44 8.04 -9.02
N ARG A 19 4.44 8.64 -8.38
CA ARG A 19 4.61 9.64 -7.32
C ARG A 19 5.28 9.05 -6.08
N LEU A 20 4.86 7.86 -5.64
CA LEU A 20 5.49 7.13 -4.54
C LEU A 20 7.01 6.93 -4.78
N ILE A 21 7.37 6.48 -5.99
CA ILE A 21 8.78 6.30 -6.37
C ILE A 21 9.56 7.63 -6.30
N SER A 22 9.00 8.73 -6.83
CA SER A 22 9.63 10.06 -6.75
C SER A 22 9.85 10.50 -5.31
N GLU A 23 8.82 10.41 -4.48
CA GLU A 23 8.88 10.89 -3.10
C GLU A 23 9.87 10.09 -2.25
N LEU A 24 9.90 8.77 -2.36
CA LEU A 24 10.87 7.92 -1.67
C LEU A 24 12.30 8.23 -2.10
N THR A 25 12.51 8.44 -3.40
CA THR A 25 13.81 8.80 -3.96
C THR A 25 14.34 10.09 -3.36
N HIS A 26 13.51 11.15 -3.35
CA HIS A 26 13.90 12.43 -2.80
C HIS A 26 13.98 12.43 -1.27
N ALA A 27 13.14 11.65 -0.59
CA ALA A 27 13.24 11.46 0.86
C ALA A 27 14.60 10.87 1.25
N ALA A 28 15.05 9.82 0.55
CA ALA A 28 16.37 9.23 0.77
C ALA A 28 17.51 10.22 0.53
N HIS A 29 17.43 10.97 -0.58
CA HIS A 29 18.41 12.02 -0.87
C HIS A 29 18.50 13.06 0.25
N ARG A 30 17.36 13.59 0.71
CA ARG A 30 17.31 14.60 1.78
C ARG A 30 17.78 14.05 3.13
N ALA A 31 17.43 12.81 3.46
CA ALA A 31 17.71 12.23 4.77
C ALA A 31 19.18 11.84 4.95
N VAL A 32 19.82 11.28 3.91
CA VAL A 32 21.18 10.71 4.03
C VAL A 32 22.20 11.30 3.04
N GLY A 33 21.85 12.35 2.30
CA GLY A 33 22.75 13.06 1.39
C GLY A 33 23.22 12.26 0.17
N THR A 34 22.65 11.08 -0.09
CA THR A 34 23.01 10.28 -1.27
C THR A 34 22.56 10.98 -2.56
N PRO A 35 23.38 11.06 -3.63
CA PRO A 35 22.94 11.55 -4.93
C PRO A 35 21.70 10.81 -5.45
N VAL A 36 20.73 11.53 -6.02
CA VAL A 36 19.46 10.97 -6.52
C VAL A 36 19.67 9.78 -7.47
N ALA A 37 20.64 9.87 -8.38
CA ALA A 37 20.98 8.82 -9.34
C ALA A 37 21.43 7.49 -8.67
N ASN A 38 21.82 7.52 -7.39
CA ASN A 38 22.28 6.36 -6.65
C ASN A 38 21.18 5.72 -5.79
N VAL A 39 19.98 6.30 -5.74
CA VAL A 39 18.84 5.75 -5.00
C VAL A 39 18.07 4.79 -5.89
N ARG A 40 17.78 3.59 -5.37
CA ARG A 40 16.97 2.58 -6.07
C ARG A 40 15.69 2.34 -5.28
N VAL A 41 14.55 2.40 -5.97
CA VAL A 41 13.23 2.09 -5.39
C VAL A 41 12.63 0.95 -6.19
N ILE A 42 12.19 -0.10 -5.49
CA ILE A 42 11.52 -1.27 -6.05
C ILE A 42 10.14 -1.36 -5.43
N VAL A 43 9.12 -1.37 -6.28
CA VAL A 43 7.72 -1.49 -5.87
C VAL A 43 7.23 -2.89 -6.26
N ARG A 44 6.63 -3.61 -5.31
CA ARG A 44 5.95 -4.88 -5.52
C ARG A 44 4.50 -4.77 -5.08
N GLU A 45 3.61 -4.88 -6.04
CA GLU A 45 2.19 -4.99 -5.77
C GLU A 45 1.84 -6.45 -5.48
N THR A 46 1.02 -6.67 -4.46
CA THR A 46 0.60 -7.99 -4.00
C THR A 46 -0.92 -8.06 -4.03
N PRO A 47 -1.52 -9.07 -4.67
CA PRO A 47 -2.97 -9.27 -4.59
C PRO A 47 -3.46 -9.29 -3.14
N SER A 48 -4.65 -8.75 -2.89
CA SER A 48 -5.22 -8.68 -1.53
C SER A 48 -5.43 -10.06 -0.89
N THR A 49 -5.50 -11.12 -1.70
CA THR A 49 -5.57 -12.54 -1.27
C THR A 49 -4.23 -13.12 -0.80
N HIS A 50 -3.10 -12.47 -1.09
CA HIS A 50 -1.77 -12.96 -0.74
C HIS A 50 -1.06 -12.11 0.33
N PHE A 51 -1.62 -10.94 0.64
CA PHE A 51 -1.13 -10.09 1.71
C PHE A 51 -2.01 -10.34 2.95
N ALA A 52 -1.44 -10.97 3.98
CA ALA A 52 -2.12 -11.19 5.26
C ALA A 52 -1.43 -10.50 6.44
N ALA A 53 -2.21 -10.15 7.45
CA ALA A 53 -1.72 -9.69 8.74
C ALA A 53 -2.48 -10.45 9.84
N GLY A 54 -1.76 -11.20 10.67
CA GLY A 54 -2.37 -12.00 11.72
C GLY A 54 -3.30 -13.10 11.19
N ASP A 55 -2.87 -13.81 10.15
CA ASP A 55 -3.62 -14.92 9.49
C ASP A 55 -4.94 -14.50 8.81
N VAL A 56 -5.12 -13.21 8.55
CA VAL A 56 -6.26 -12.70 7.78
C VAL A 56 -5.73 -11.88 6.61
N THR A 57 -6.10 -12.29 5.41
CA THR A 57 -5.79 -11.58 4.17
C THR A 57 -6.47 -10.22 4.12
N LEU A 58 -5.93 -9.30 3.32
CA LEU A 58 -6.58 -8.01 3.08
C LEU A 58 -7.97 -8.21 2.46
N ALA A 59 -8.12 -9.18 1.57
CA ALA A 59 -9.42 -9.54 0.98
C ALA A 59 -10.45 -9.96 2.04
N GLU A 60 -10.09 -10.88 2.96
CA GLU A 60 -10.99 -11.31 4.04
C GLU A 60 -11.34 -10.16 5.00
N ARG A 61 -10.39 -9.25 5.27
CA ARG A 61 -10.66 -8.05 6.08
C ARG A 61 -11.63 -7.08 5.40
N GLU A 62 -11.50 -6.88 4.09
CA GLU A 62 -12.38 -6.02 3.29
C GLU A 62 -13.80 -6.60 3.20
N GLU A 63 -13.93 -7.92 3.02
CA GLU A 63 -15.21 -8.62 3.04
C GLU A 63 -15.89 -8.49 4.42
N ALA A 64 -15.15 -8.75 5.50
CA ALA A 64 -15.65 -8.58 6.87
C ALA A 64 -16.07 -7.12 7.16
N ALA A 65 -15.36 -6.13 6.64
CA ALA A 65 -15.74 -4.72 6.77
C ALA A 65 -17.02 -4.40 5.99
N THR A 66 -17.17 -4.93 4.79
CA THR A 66 -18.36 -4.73 3.94
C THR A 66 -19.62 -5.29 4.61
N ILE A 67 -19.55 -6.49 5.19
CA ILE A 67 -20.66 -7.12 5.92
C ILE A 67 -21.09 -6.29 7.14
N ARG A 68 -20.13 -5.70 7.87
CA ARG A 68 -20.45 -4.84 9.04
C ARG A 68 -21.19 -3.57 8.64
N VAL A 69 -20.82 -2.98 7.50
CA VAL A 69 -21.48 -1.78 6.97
C VAL A 69 -22.90 -2.09 6.51
N SER A 70 -23.12 -3.19 5.79
CA SER A 70 -24.44 -3.58 5.30
C SER A 70 -25.39 -4.01 6.42
N GLY A 71 -24.89 -4.68 7.46
CA GLY A 71 -25.68 -5.03 8.64
C GLY A 71 -26.13 -3.81 9.46
N THR A 72 -25.26 -2.79 9.61
CA THR A 72 -25.59 -1.55 10.33
C THR A 72 -26.68 -0.74 9.62
N ALA A 73 -26.71 -0.74 8.28
CA ALA A 73 -27.74 -0.03 7.52
C ALA A 73 -29.15 -0.63 7.67
N ALA A 74 -29.27 -1.93 7.98
CA ALA A 74 -30.54 -2.61 8.15
C ALA A 74 -31.21 -2.36 9.52
N GLU A 75 -30.44 -2.01 10.55
CA GLU A 75 -30.96 -1.84 11.93
C GLU A 75 -31.47 -0.42 12.26
N VAL A 76 -31.20 0.58 11.42
CA VAL A 76 -31.60 1.99 11.65
C VAL A 76 -32.98 2.32 11.05
N GLY A 77 -33.69 1.34 10.48
CA GLY A 77 -34.94 1.52 9.73
C GLY A 77 -36.19 0.89 10.38
N THR A 78 -36.40 1.05 11.69
CA THR A 78 -37.67 0.69 12.38
C THR A 78 -38.00 1.74 13.43
#